data_AF-A0A9E3LB38-F1
#
_entry.id   AF-A0A9E3LB38-F1
#
_cell.length_a   1.000
_cell.length_b   1.000
_cell.length_c   1.000
_cell.angle_alpha   90.00
_cell.angle_beta   90.00
_cell.angle_gamma   90.00
#
_symmetry.space_group_name_H-M   'P 1'
#
loop_
_entity.id
_entity.type
_entity.pdbx_description
1 polymer ?
#
loop_
_entity_poly.entity_id
_entity_poly.type
_entity_poly.pdbx_seq_one_letter_code
_entity_poly.pdbx_strand_id
1 'polypeptide(L)'
;MAECFYFQVTLEPHLKHSGAKTGRKIYFLVEVPRALARAAAEGESDDELALRQSAQRLAGELAPVAMRGTPCSPGEDAMAVSCQFSHPGLDALERVPDAVLNGARAWLLGTDPD
;
A
#
# COMPACT_ATOMS: atom_id res chain seq x y z
N MET A 1 3.57 5.35 -21.50
CA MET A 1 4.06 4.53 -20.36
C MET A 1 3.12 4.78 -19.20
N ALA A 2 2.79 3.77 -18.38
CA ALA A 2 1.93 3.98 -17.22
C ALA A 2 2.56 5.01 -16.28
N GLU A 3 1.87 6.12 -16.02
CA GLU A 3 2.35 7.21 -15.17
C GLU A 3 2.33 6.85 -13.68
N CYS A 4 1.65 5.76 -13.34
CA CYS A 4 1.50 5.25 -11.99
C CYS A 4 1.88 3.77 -11.91
N PHE A 5 2.41 3.38 -10.75
CA PHE A 5 2.50 1.99 -10.34
C PHE A 5 1.28 1.65 -9.49
N TYR A 6 0.77 0.43 -9.63
CA TYR A 6 -0.35 -0.05 -8.84
C TYR A 6 0.07 -1.28 -8.06
N PHE A 7 -0.32 -1.30 -6.79
CA PHE A 7 -0.01 -2.39 -5.88
C PHE A 7 -1.28 -2.86 -5.19
N GLN A 8 -1.45 -4.17 -5.14
CA GLN A 8 -2.35 -4.76 -4.17
C GLN A 8 -1.59 -4.89 -2.85
N VAL A 9 -2.09 -4.23 -1.83
CA VAL A 9 -1.51 -4.25 -0.49
C VAL A 9 -2.44 -5.02 0.43
N THR A 10 -1.91 -6.04 1.09
CA THR A 10 -2.62 -6.82 2.10
C THR A 10 -2.03 -6.50 3.47
N LEU A 11 -2.88 -6.05 4.39
CA LEU A 11 -2.57 -6.01 5.80
C LEU A 11 -2.95 -7.34 6.41
N GLU A 12 -1.96 -8.10 6.85
CA GLU A 12 -2.13 -9.43 7.45
C GLU A 12 -2.44 -9.31 8.95
N PRO A 13 -3.23 -10.27 9.50
CA PRO A 13 -3.56 -10.31 10.92
C PRO A 13 -2.33 -10.34 11.82
N HIS A 14 -2.42 -9.73 13.00
CA HIS A 14 -1.35 -9.81 14.00
C HIS A 14 -1.12 -11.25 14.45
N LEU A 15 0.14 -11.64 14.59
CA LEU A 15 0.52 -12.88 15.27
C LEU A 15 0.60 -12.59 16.76
N LYS A 16 -0.25 -13.25 17.55
CA LYS A 16 -0.07 -13.29 19.01
C LYS A 16 1.24 -14.00 19.33
N HIS A 17 1.75 -13.77 20.55
CA HIS A 17 2.91 -14.50 21.08
C HIS A 17 2.72 -16.03 21.10
N SER A 18 1.47 -16.50 21.05
CA SER A 18 1.09 -17.92 20.91
C SER A 18 1.19 -18.48 19.48
N GLY A 19 1.55 -17.66 18.48
CA GLY A 19 1.51 -18.02 17.06
C GLY A 19 0.10 -17.98 16.44
N ALA A 20 -0.94 -17.68 17.22
CA ALA A 20 -2.30 -17.54 16.70
C ALA A 20 -2.45 -16.22 15.93
N LYS A 21 -2.99 -16.30 14.71
CA LYS A 21 -3.39 -15.12 13.92
C LYS A 21 -4.65 -14.51 14.54
N THR A 22 -4.66 -13.21 14.76
CA THR A 22 -5.86 -12.48 15.17
C THR A 22 -6.13 -11.28 14.30
N GLY A 23 -7.34 -11.21 13.78
CA GLY A 23 -7.79 -10.20 12.83
C GLY A 23 -8.06 -10.78 11.44
N ARG A 24 -8.59 -9.94 10.56
CA ARG A 24 -8.87 -10.27 9.16
C ARG A 24 -7.76 -9.76 8.26
N LYS A 25 -7.60 -10.39 7.10
CA LYS A 25 -6.82 -9.78 6.01
C LYS A 25 -7.60 -8.62 5.44
N ILE A 26 -6.91 -7.51 5.19
CA ILE A 26 -7.52 -6.29 4.67
C ILE A 26 -6.79 -5.93 3.39
N TYR A 27 -7.56 -5.75 2.33
CA TYR A 27 -7.06 -5.59 0.98
C TYR A 27 -7.21 -4.15 0.50
N PHE A 28 -6.12 -3.62 -0.03
CA PHE A 28 -6.06 -2.30 -0.64
C PHE A 28 -5.56 -2.39 -2.06
N LEU A 29 -6.09 -1.54 -2.92
CA LEU A 29 -5.41 -1.11 -4.13
C LEU A 29 -4.71 0.20 -3.81
N VAL A 30 -3.43 0.32 -4.17
CA VAL A 30 -2.66 1.54 -3.99
C VAL A 30 -2.07 1.98 -5.32
N GLU A 31 -2.35 3.22 -5.70
CA GLU A 31 -1.77 3.92 -6.85
C GLU A 31 -0.64 4.82 -6.34
N VAL A 32 0.55 4.64 -6.91
CA VAL A 32 1.73 5.45 -6.62
C VAL A 32 2.23 6.09 -7.91
N PRO A 33 2.16 7.43 -8.05
CA PRO A 33 2.71 8.13 -9.21
C PRO A 33 4.21 7.86 -9.37
N ARG A 34 4.68 7.65 -10.61
CA ARG A 34 6.11 7.45 -10.89
C ARG A 34 6.97 8.63 -10.43
N ALA A 35 6.44 9.84 -10.53
CA ALA A 35 7.11 11.05 -10.03
C ALA A 35 7.37 10.97 -8.53
N LEU A 36 6.41 10.47 -7.75
CA LEU A 36 6.55 10.29 -6.31
C LEU A 36 7.56 9.18 -5.99
N ALA A 37 7.48 8.05 -6.70
CA ALA A 37 8.44 6.97 -6.56
C ALA A 37 9.88 7.42 -6.84
N ARG A 38 10.07 8.28 -7.86
CA ARG A 38 11.37 8.86 -8.19
C ARG A 38 11.88 9.81 -7.10
N ALA A 39 11.01 10.67 -6.59
CA ALA A 39 11.36 11.56 -5.48
C ALA A 39 11.78 10.78 -4.22
N ALA A 40 11.17 9.62 -3.97
CA ALA A 40 11.50 8.75 -2.84
C ALA A 40 12.76 7.88 -3.05
N ALA A 41 13.26 7.73 -4.28
CA ALA A 41 14.38 6.85 -4.60
C ALA A 41 15.77 7.48 -4.32
N GLU A 42 15.85 8.63 -3.65
CA GLU A 42 17.09 9.38 -3.38
C GLU A 42 18.06 9.45 -4.59
N GLY A 43 17.57 9.97 -5.72
CA GLY A 43 18.42 10.25 -6.88
C GLY A 43 17.67 10.35 -8.22
N GLU A 44 18.33 10.89 -9.24
CA GLU A 44 17.85 10.92 -10.63
C GLU A 44 18.07 9.58 -11.35
N SER A 45 17.81 8.46 -10.67
CA SER A 45 17.91 7.15 -11.30
C SER A 45 16.62 6.83 -12.07
N ASP A 46 16.76 6.57 -13.37
CA ASP A 46 15.70 5.98 -14.20
C ASP A 46 15.66 4.44 -14.08
N ASP A 47 16.38 3.87 -13.11
CA ASP A 47 16.34 2.43 -12.82
C ASP A 47 14.93 2.00 -12.42
N GLU A 48 14.29 1.26 -13.32
CA GLU A 48 12.89 0.87 -13.16
C GLU A 48 12.68 -0.02 -11.92
N LEU A 49 13.68 -0.81 -11.55
CA LEU A 49 13.62 -1.67 -10.36
C LEU A 49 13.65 -0.83 -9.08
N ALA A 50 14.52 0.18 -8.98
CA ALA A 50 14.60 1.10 -7.85
C ALA A 50 13.32 1.92 -7.70
N LEU A 51 12.75 2.39 -8.81
CA LEU A 51 11.45 3.08 -8.82
C LEU A 51 10.33 2.17 -8.32
N ARG A 52 10.28 0.91 -8.78
CA ARG A 52 9.28 -0.07 -8.33
C ARG A 52 9.43 -0.39 -6.84
N GLN A 53 10.64 -0.56 -6.34
CA GLN A 53 10.89 -0.80 -4.90
C GLN A 53 10.48 0.39 -4.05
N SER A 54 10.80 1.60 -4.50
CA SER A 54 10.41 2.83 -3.81
C SER A 54 8.89 3.01 -3.80
N ALA A 55 8.24 2.74 -4.94
CA ALA A 55 6.79 2.77 -5.04
C ALA A 55 6.11 1.71 -4.16
N GLN A 56 6.69 0.49 -4.09
CA GLN A 56 6.19 -0.57 -3.23
C GLN A 56 6.31 -0.20 -1.74
N ARG A 57 7.40 0.45 -1.33
CA ARG A 57 7.57 0.97 0.04
C ARG A 57 6.51 2.01 0.37
N LEU A 58 6.32 3.00 -0.50
CA LEU A 58 5.29 4.03 -0.34
C LEU A 58 3.88 3.42 -0.26
N ALA A 59 3.59 2.41 -1.08
CA ALA A 59 2.32 1.71 -1.05
C ALA A 59 2.07 1.00 0.30
N GLY A 60 3.10 0.36 0.86
CA GLY A 60 3.03 -0.29 2.16
C GLY A 60 2.84 0.67 3.32
N GLU A 61 3.37 1.89 3.24
CA GLU A 61 3.19 2.96 4.23
C GLU A 61 1.79 3.58 4.16
N LEU A 62 1.19 3.63 2.97
CA LEU A 62 -0.13 4.24 2.76
C LEU A 62 -1.29 3.37 3.26
N ALA A 63 -1.18 2.04 3.14
CA ALA A 63 -2.27 1.13 3.54
C ALA A 63 -2.67 1.25 5.03
N PRO A 64 -1.73 1.34 6.00
CA PRO A 64 -2.07 1.62 7.39
C PRO A 64 -2.76 2.98 7.60
N VAL A 65 -2.34 4.02 6.86
CA VAL A 65 -3.00 5.34 6.89
C VAL A 65 -4.42 5.25 6.37
N ALA A 66 -4.65 4.47 5.30
CA ALA A 66 -6.00 4.25 4.77
C ALA A 66 -6.94 3.56 5.77
N MET A 67 -6.40 2.72 6.65
CA MET A 67 -7.19 2.13 7.73
C MET A 67 -7.41 3.05 8.92
N ARG A 68 -6.34 3.69 9.41
CA ARG A 68 -6.33 4.36 10.72
C ARG A 68 -6.54 5.87 10.62
N GLY A 69 -6.42 6.45 9.44
CA GLY A 69 -6.36 7.89 9.21
C GLY A 69 -5.04 8.54 9.61
N THR A 70 -4.12 7.79 10.24
CA THR A 70 -2.81 8.28 10.70
C THR A 70 -1.71 7.26 10.41
N PRO A 71 -0.44 7.69 10.26
CA PRO A 71 0.70 6.77 10.16
C PRO A 71 0.84 5.90 11.41
N CYS A 72 1.32 4.66 11.25
CA CYS A 72 1.68 3.82 12.39
C CYS A 72 2.88 4.41 13.13
N SER A 73 2.78 4.45 14.46
CA SER A 73 3.90 4.88 15.31
C SER A 73 4.86 3.71 15.57
N PRO A 74 6.17 3.97 15.69
CA PRO A 74 7.12 2.94 16.08
C PRO A 74 6.78 2.39 17.46
N GLY A 75 6.57 1.07 17.56
CA GLY A 75 6.19 0.38 18.80
C GLY A 75 4.71 -0.02 18.90
N GLU A 76 3.86 0.39 17.96
CA GLU A 76 2.53 -0.22 17.82
C GLU A 76 2.65 -1.65 17.26
N ASP A 77 1.74 -2.55 17.64
CA ASP A 77 1.60 -3.84 17.00
C ASP A 77 1.47 -3.62 15.49
N ALA A 78 2.52 -3.91 14.75
CA ALA A 78 2.55 -3.68 13.31
C ALA A 78 1.89 -4.89 12.63
N MET A 79 0.87 -4.62 11.81
CA MET A 79 0.34 -5.65 10.91
C MET A 79 1.43 -5.97 9.89
N ALA A 80 1.58 -7.25 9.54
CA ALA A 80 2.50 -7.60 8.46
C ALA A 80 1.91 -7.08 7.14
N VAL A 81 2.70 -6.34 6.37
CA VAL A 81 2.27 -5.74 5.10
C VAL A 81 2.84 -6.55 3.95
N SER A 82 1.97 -7.04 3.07
CA SER A 82 2.37 -7.71 1.83
C SER A 82 1.96 -6.85 0.65
N CYS A 83 2.91 -6.48 -0.21
CA CYS A 83 2.64 -5.64 -1.38
C CYS A 83 2.98 -6.41 -2.66
N GLN A 84 2.02 -6.53 -3.57
CA GLN A 84 2.20 -7.19 -4.87
C GLN A 84 1.88 -6.22 -6.00
N PHE A 85 2.68 -6.22 -7.06
CA PHE A 85 2.37 -5.43 -8.24
C PHE A 85 1.05 -5.91 -8.86
N SER A 86 0.20 -4.97 -9.24
CA SER A 86 -1.12 -5.28 -9.79
C SER A 86 -1.43 -4.40 -11.00
N HIS A 87 -2.35 -4.85 -11.84
CA HIS A 87 -2.99 -4.02 -12.84
C HIS A 87 -4.43 -3.81 -12.38
N PRO A 88 -4.82 -2.58 -12.02
CA PRO A 88 -6.15 -2.34 -11.48
C PRO A 88 -7.20 -2.58 -12.58
N GLY A 89 -8.32 -3.18 -12.20
CA GLY A 89 -9.53 -3.10 -13.01
C GLY A 89 -10.02 -1.65 -13.05
N LEU A 90 -10.51 -1.19 -14.21
CA LEU A 90 -11.01 0.18 -14.40
C LEU A 90 -12.05 0.57 -13.32
N ASP A 91 -12.93 -0.37 -12.97
CA ASP A 91 -14.00 -0.17 -11.97
C ASP A 91 -13.49 0.26 -10.59
N ALA A 92 -12.28 -0.16 -10.20
CA ALA A 92 -11.70 0.24 -8.91
C ALA A 92 -11.22 1.70 -8.92
N LEU A 93 -10.80 2.23 -10.07
CA LEU A 93 -10.29 3.59 -10.24
C LEU A 93 -11.39 4.63 -10.48
N GLU A 94 -12.60 4.20 -10.84
CA GLU A 94 -13.77 5.09 -10.95
C GLU A 94 -14.31 5.53 -9.59
N ARG A 95 -13.92 4.85 -8.51
CA ARG A 95 -14.28 5.20 -7.14
C ARG A 95 -13.36 6.30 -6.58
N VAL A 96 -13.91 7.12 -5.69
CA VAL A 96 -13.11 8.06 -4.87
C VAL A 96 -12.16 7.24 -3.97
N PRO A 97 -10.87 7.61 -3.89
CA PRO A 97 -9.93 6.92 -3.00
C PRO A 97 -10.30 7.14 -1.53
N ASP A 98 -10.15 6.08 -0.73
CA ASP A 98 -10.39 6.10 0.71
C ASP A 98 -9.28 6.87 1.46
N ALA A 99 -8.07 6.95 0.88
CA ALA A 99 -6.99 7.77 1.41
C ALA A 99 -6.07 8.34 0.32
N VAL A 100 -5.50 9.50 0.61
CA VAL A 100 -4.52 10.18 -0.24
C VAL A 100 -3.37 10.68 0.62
N LEU A 101 -2.13 10.37 0.25
CA LEU A 101 -0.92 10.85 0.91
C LEU A 101 0.14 11.20 -0.13
N ASN A 102 0.61 12.45 -0.13
CA ASN A 102 1.64 12.93 -1.06
C ASN A 102 1.34 12.63 -2.55
N GLY A 103 0.06 12.56 -2.93
CA GLY A 103 -0.38 12.23 -4.28
C GLY A 103 -0.54 10.73 -4.57
N ALA A 104 -0.07 9.83 -3.71
CA ALA A 104 -0.45 8.42 -3.75
C ALA A 104 -1.87 8.24 -3.23
N ARG A 105 -2.60 7.29 -3.79
CA ARG A 105 -4.03 7.04 -3.51
C ARG A 105 -4.24 5.60 -3.12
N ALA A 106 -5.13 5.36 -2.16
CA ALA A 106 -5.49 4.02 -1.74
C ALA A 106 -7.01 3.81 -1.74
N TRP A 107 -7.44 2.63 -2.16
CA TRP A 107 -8.82 2.17 -2.11
C TRP A 107 -8.91 0.90 -1.26
N LEU A 108 -9.81 0.88 -0.30
CA LEU A 108 -10.17 -0.31 0.45
C LEU A 108 -11.04 -1.23 -0.42
N LEU A 109 -10.48 -2.39 -0.77
CA LEU A 109 -11.17 -3.41 -1.57
C LEU A 109 -12.06 -4.29 -0.71
N GLY A 110 -11.72 -4.46 0.57
CA GLY A 110 -12.51 -5.21 1.54
C GLY A 110 -11.65 -6.03 2.50
N THR A 111 -12.30 -6.96 3.20
CA THR A 111 -11.66 -7.89 4.14
C THR A 111 -12.04 -9.32 3.79
N ASP A 112 -11.15 -10.28 4.02
CA ASP A 112 -11.55 -11.69 3.96
C ASP A 112 -12.60 -11.98 5.05
N PRO A 113 -13.63 -12.80 4.76
CA PRO A 113 -14.50 -13.34 5.79
C PRO A 113 -13.71 -14.32 6.69
N ASP A 114 -13.99 -14.26 7.99
CA ASP A 114 -13.50 -15.24 8.99
C ASP A 114 -13.94 -16.68 8.66
#